data_AF-A0A535SA13-F1
#
_entry.id   AF-A0A535SA13-F1
#
_cell.length_a   1.000
_cell.length_b   1.000
_cell.length_c   1.000
_cell.angle_alpha   90.00
_cell.angle_beta   90.00
_cell.angle_gamma   90.00
#
_symmetry.space_group_name_H-M   'P 1'
#
loop_
_entity.id
_entity.type
_entity.pdbx_description
1 polymer ?
#
loop_
_entity_poly.entity_id
_entity_poly.type
_entity_poly.pdbx_seq_one_letter_code
_entity_poly.pdbx_strand_id
1 'polypeptide(L)'
;MSKNSARGSSKLAGVRRISGRGILAFSRERKIPYLLLGIGLIIFPIVDTYTPNVDFVGDAGRWILLALGLNIVVGYAGLLDLGYAAFFAIGSYTFAILASPQFGIHISFWLLLFVAAFVAAMFGTVRGAPTVRLRGDYLAIVTLGGSSATPRSSPVA
;
A
#
# COMPACT_ATOMS: atom_id res chain seq x y z
N MET A 1 65.35 8.34 15.35
CA MET A 1 65.14 8.73 13.93
C MET A 1 64.45 7.59 13.18
N SER A 2 63.11 7.63 13.18
CA SER A 2 62.14 7.16 12.16
C SER A 2 62.55 6.06 11.18
N LYS A 3 62.03 4.82 11.36
CA LYS A 3 61.62 3.91 10.27
C LYS A 3 60.53 2.92 10.75
N ASN A 4 59.29 3.37 10.89
CA ASN A 4 58.15 2.44 11.05
C ASN A 4 56.91 2.95 10.29
N SER A 5 57.11 3.36 9.04
CA SER A 5 56.07 3.92 8.16
C SER A 5 56.10 3.25 6.78
N ALA A 6 55.79 1.95 6.73
CA ALA A 6 55.68 1.23 5.46
C ALA A 6 54.67 0.07 5.50
N ARG A 7 53.58 0.19 6.28
CA ARG A 7 52.59 -0.91 6.40
C ARG A 7 51.12 -0.49 6.32
N GLY A 8 50.83 0.68 5.75
CA GLY A 8 49.47 1.23 5.67
C GLY A 8 48.88 1.41 4.27
N SER A 9 49.64 1.18 3.19
CA SER A 9 49.21 1.61 1.84
C SER A 9 48.46 0.56 1.01
N SER A 10 48.34 -0.70 1.47
CA SER A 10 47.67 -1.75 0.69
C SER A 10 46.16 -1.84 0.93
N LYS A 11 45.60 -1.07 1.88
CA LYS A 11 44.17 -1.16 2.25
C LYS A 11 43.22 -0.25 1.47
N LEU A 12 43.72 0.56 0.54
CA LEU A 12 42.91 1.54 -0.19
C LEU A 12 42.55 1.12 -1.64
N ALA A 13 43.01 -0.05 -2.10
CA ALA A 13 42.66 -0.59 -3.42
C ALA A 13 41.27 -1.27 -3.48
N GLY A 14 40.45 -1.12 -2.45
CA GLY A 14 39.15 -1.78 -2.32
C GLY A 14 37.94 -0.83 -2.35
N VAL A 15 38.14 0.47 -2.58
CA VAL A 15 37.03 1.42 -2.76
C VAL A 15 36.51 1.23 -4.18
N ARG A 16 35.72 0.17 -4.38
CA ARG A 16 34.86 0.01 -5.55
C ARG A 16 34.09 1.32 -5.70
N ARG A 17 34.42 2.08 -6.74
CA ARG A 17 33.56 3.14 -7.25
C ARG A 17 32.20 2.51 -7.49
N ILE A 18 31.27 2.78 -6.59
CA ILE A 18 29.82 2.69 -6.83
C ILE A 18 29.54 3.72 -7.92
N SER A 19 29.81 3.28 -9.14
CA SER A 19 29.53 3.98 -10.38
C SER A 19 28.04 4.28 -10.36
N GLY A 20 27.70 5.57 -10.32
CA GLY A 20 26.35 6.12 -10.47
C GLY A 20 25.75 5.88 -11.86
N ARG A 21 25.87 4.64 -12.36
CA ARG A 21 25.31 4.14 -13.63
C ARG A 21 23.89 3.59 -13.47
N GLY A 22 23.22 3.87 -12.34
CA GLY A 22 21.84 3.43 -12.10
C GLY A 22 20.75 4.44 -12.50
N ILE A 23 21.10 5.70 -12.77
CA ILE A 23 20.11 6.78 -12.93
C ILE A 23 19.92 7.23 -14.39
N LEU A 24 20.85 6.90 -15.30
CA LEU A 24 20.81 7.36 -16.70
C LEU A 24 20.90 6.23 -17.75
N ALA A 25 20.43 5.02 -17.45
CA ALA A 25 20.12 3.99 -18.47
C ALA A 25 18.66 4.12 -18.94
N PHE A 26 18.23 5.36 -19.13
CA PHE A 26 16.91 5.78 -19.54
C PHE A 26 16.90 5.86 -21.08
N SER A 27 15.85 5.37 -21.75
CA SER A 27 15.42 5.78 -23.12
C SER A 27 15.45 4.78 -24.31
N ARG A 28 15.60 3.45 -24.15
CA ARG A 28 15.28 2.53 -25.28
C ARG A 28 14.55 1.24 -24.93
N GLU A 29 15.04 0.51 -23.94
CA GLU A 29 14.49 -0.79 -23.52
C GLU A 29 13.10 -0.69 -22.85
N ARG A 30 12.77 0.48 -22.27
CA ARG A 30 11.46 0.71 -21.64
C ARG A 30 10.31 0.83 -22.65
N LYS A 31 10.56 1.14 -23.92
CA LYS A 31 9.47 1.28 -24.90
C LYS A 31 8.85 -0.06 -25.24
N ILE A 32 9.64 -1.14 -25.23
CA ILE A 32 9.20 -2.50 -25.56
C ILE A 32 8.06 -2.99 -24.65
N PRO A 33 8.14 -2.88 -23.30
CA PRO A 33 7.02 -3.26 -22.44
C PRO A 33 5.81 -2.34 -22.63
N TYR A 34 5.97 -1.03 -22.87
CA TYR A 34 4.83 -0.15 -23.16
C TYR A 34 4.19 -0.46 -24.53
N LEU A 35 4.98 -0.88 -25.52
CA LEU A 35 4.50 -1.27 -26.86
C LEU A 35 3.76 -2.61 -26.80
N LEU A 36 4.31 -3.59 -26.08
CA LEU A 36 3.66 -4.88 -25.83
C LEU A 36 2.35 -4.72 -25.04
N LEU A 37 2.33 -3.83 -24.06
CA LEU A 37 1.12 -3.49 -23.31
C LEU A 37 0.07 -2.83 -24.21
N GLY A 38 0.49 -1.92 -25.09
CA GLY A 38 -0.39 -1.27 -26.08
C GLY A 38 -0.96 -2.24 -27.11
N ILE A 39 -0.14 -3.15 -27.62
CA ILE A 39 -0.57 -4.21 -28.54
C ILE A 39 -1.55 -5.18 -27.84
N GLY A 40 -1.25 -5.58 -26.61
CA GLY A 40 -2.15 -6.40 -25.80
C GLY A 40 -3.51 -5.74 -25.54
N LEU A 41 -3.53 -4.43 -25.27
CA LEU A 41 -4.76 -3.66 -25.06
C LEU A 41 -5.64 -3.59 -26.32
N ILE A 42 -5.03 -3.54 -27.51
CA ILE A 42 -5.74 -3.49 -28.80
C ILE A 42 -6.24 -4.88 -29.21
N ILE A 43 -5.50 -5.95 -28.89
CA ILE A 43 -5.90 -7.33 -29.17
C ILE A 43 -7.01 -7.79 -28.22
N PHE A 44 -7.05 -7.28 -26.98
CA PHE A 44 -8.02 -7.65 -25.96
C PHE A 44 -9.50 -7.55 -26.40
N PRO A 45 -10.01 -6.44 -26.96
CA PRO A 45 -11.41 -6.36 -27.40
C PRO A 45 -11.75 -7.32 -28.56
N ILE A 46 -10.75 -7.75 -29.33
CA ILE A 46 -10.94 -8.69 -30.45
C ILE A 46 -11.11 -10.11 -29.91
N VAL A 47 -10.32 -10.51 -28.91
CA VAL A 47 -10.42 -11.84 -28.26
C VAL A 47 -11.73 -11.97 -27.46
N ASP A 48 -12.16 -10.88 -26.82
CA ASP A 48 -13.39 -10.80 -26.04
C ASP A 48 -14.68 -10.95 -26.89
N THR A 49 -14.59 -10.69 -28.20
CA THR A 49 -15.71 -10.96 -29.13
C THR A 49 -16.00 -12.46 -29.29
N TYR A 50 -15.00 -13.32 -29.08
CA TYR A 50 -15.12 -14.78 -29.27
C TYR A 50 -15.42 -15.55 -27.98
N THR A 51 -15.06 -14.99 -26.83
CA THR A 51 -15.45 -15.49 -25.52
C THR A 51 -15.91 -14.30 -24.69
N PRO A 52 -17.20 -14.17 -24.35
CA PRO A 52 -17.70 -13.04 -23.56
C PRO A 52 -17.18 -13.16 -22.12
N ASN A 53 -15.93 -12.76 -21.92
CA ASN A 53 -15.17 -12.83 -20.67
C ASN A 53 -14.73 -11.42 -20.25
N VAL A 54 -15.54 -10.40 -20.56
CA VAL A 54 -15.38 -9.00 -20.13
C VAL A 54 -15.12 -8.86 -18.63
N ASP A 55 -15.63 -9.81 -17.85
CA ASP A 55 -15.46 -9.87 -16.40
C ASP A 55 -13.99 -10.02 -15.98
N PHE A 56 -13.18 -10.76 -16.75
CA PHE A 56 -11.78 -11.02 -16.40
C PHE A 56 -10.93 -9.74 -16.37
N VAL A 57 -11.15 -8.82 -17.31
CA VAL A 57 -10.41 -7.54 -17.31
C VAL A 57 -10.97 -6.56 -16.30
N GLY A 58 -12.27 -6.57 -16.05
CA GLY A 58 -12.86 -5.84 -14.93
C GLY A 58 -12.27 -6.28 -13.59
N ASP A 59 -12.14 -7.59 -13.37
CA ASP A 59 -11.51 -8.20 -12.19
C ASP A 59 -10.04 -7.83 -12.08
N ALA A 60 -9.26 -8.05 -13.13
CA ALA A 60 -7.84 -7.71 -13.16
C ALA A 60 -7.62 -6.22 -12.86
N GLY A 61 -8.44 -5.34 -13.45
CA GLY A 61 -8.39 -3.90 -13.18
C GLY A 61 -8.64 -3.56 -11.72
N ARG A 62 -9.63 -4.20 -11.07
CA ARG A 62 -9.90 -4.01 -9.64
C ARG A 62 -8.71 -4.44 -8.76
N TRP A 63 -8.10 -5.59 -9.03
CA TRP A 63 -6.94 -6.07 -8.28
C TRP A 63 -5.68 -5.22 -8.51
N ILE A 64 -5.49 -4.71 -9.73
CA ILE A 64 -4.39 -3.79 -10.07
C ILE A 64 -4.56 -2.46 -9.33
N LEU A 65 -5.76 -1.87 -9.33
CA LEU A 65 -6.05 -0.63 -8.59
C LEU A 65 -5.83 -0.82 -7.09
N LEU A 66 -6.25 -1.95 -6.54
CA LEU A 66 -5.97 -2.34 -5.16
C LEU A 66 -4.45 -2.37 -4.87
N ALA A 67 -3.70 -3.11 -5.68
CA ALA A 67 -2.27 -3.28 -5.50
C ALA A 67 -1.50 -1.95 -5.65
N LEU A 68 -1.90 -1.11 -6.62
CA LEU A 68 -1.31 0.22 -6.83
C LEU A 68 -1.58 1.15 -5.65
N GLY A 69 -2.83 1.22 -5.17
CA GLY A 69 -3.16 2.06 -4.02
C GLY A 69 -2.40 1.63 -2.76
N LEU A 70 -2.27 0.32 -2.52
CA LEU A 70 -1.47 -0.18 -1.41
C LEU A 70 0.03 0.10 -1.59
N ASN A 71 0.56 0.00 -2.82
CA ASN A 71 1.96 0.32 -3.12
C ASN A 71 2.28 1.79 -2.81
N ILE A 72 1.35 2.69 -3.14
CA ILE A 72 1.45 4.11 -2.80
C ILE A 72 1.44 4.30 -1.28
N VAL A 73 0.46 3.75 -0.56
CA VAL A 73 0.37 3.93 0.89
C VAL A 73 1.59 3.37 1.63
N VAL A 74 2.03 2.15 1.29
CA VAL A 74 3.21 1.54 1.91
C VAL A 74 4.50 2.25 1.49
N GLY A 75 4.60 2.69 0.24
CA GLY A 75 5.77 3.39 -0.28
C GLY A 75 5.97 4.78 0.33
N TYR A 76 4.89 5.52 0.61
CA TYR A 76 4.95 6.85 1.19
C TYR A 76 4.87 6.87 2.73
N ALA A 77 4.07 6.01 3.36
CA ALA A 77 3.91 5.98 4.82
C ALA A 77 4.87 5.00 5.53
N GLY A 78 5.50 4.07 4.79
CA GLY A 78 6.43 3.07 5.34
C GLY A 78 5.79 2.02 6.25
N LEU A 79 4.46 2.01 6.38
CA LEU A 79 3.68 1.10 7.24
C LEU A 79 2.60 0.40 6.42
N LEU A 80 2.30 -0.86 6.80
CA LEU A 80 1.24 -1.65 6.18
C LEU A 80 -0.13 -1.16 6.67
N ASP A 81 -0.97 -0.70 5.75
CA ASP A 81 -2.34 -0.25 6.04
C ASP A 81 -3.36 -1.36 5.77
N LEU A 82 -3.81 -2.05 6.82
CA LEU A 82 -4.89 -3.04 6.77
C LEU A 82 -6.28 -2.40 6.60
N GLY A 83 -6.43 -1.12 6.95
CA GLY A 83 -7.69 -0.39 6.79
C GLY A 83 -8.06 -0.19 5.33
N TYR A 84 -7.07 0.03 4.47
CA TYR A 84 -7.25 0.16 3.02
C TYR A 84 -8.04 -1.00 2.40
N ALA A 85 -7.65 -2.24 2.71
CA ALA A 85 -8.33 -3.43 2.19
C ALA A 85 -9.77 -3.57 2.73
N ALA A 86 -10.00 -3.22 4.00
CA ALA A 86 -11.32 -3.28 4.62
C ALA A 86 -12.31 -2.30 3.97
N PHE A 87 -11.88 -1.05 3.71
CA PHE A 87 -12.73 -0.05 3.06
C PHE A 87 -12.99 -0.34 1.59
N PHE A 88 -11.98 -0.84 0.87
CA PHE A 88 -12.18 -1.30 -0.50
C PHE A 88 -13.21 -2.44 -0.58
N ALA A 89 -13.14 -3.42 0.33
CA ALA A 89 -14.08 -4.54 0.34
C ALA A 89 -15.53 -4.08 0.55
N ILE A 90 -15.76 -3.17 1.51
CA ILE A 90 -17.11 -2.64 1.81
C ILE A 90 -17.66 -1.86 0.60
N GLY A 91 -16.86 -0.98 0.00
CA GLY A 91 -17.28 -0.16 -1.14
C GLY A 91 -17.54 -1.00 -2.40
N SER A 92 -16.62 -1.91 -2.74
CA SER A 92 -16.75 -2.78 -3.92
C SER A 92 -17.90 -3.77 -3.79
N TYR A 93 -18.16 -4.32 -2.60
CA TYR A 93 -19.31 -5.20 -2.36
C TYR A 93 -20.63 -4.44 -2.50
N THR A 94 -20.72 -3.23 -1.94
CA THR A 94 -21.88 -2.35 -2.09
C THR A 94 -22.12 -1.98 -3.55
N PHE A 95 -21.05 -1.68 -4.30
CA PHE A 95 -21.15 -1.42 -5.73
C PHE A 95 -21.59 -2.68 -6.49
N ALA A 96 -21.03 -3.85 -6.19
CA ALA A 96 -21.35 -5.10 -6.88
C ALA A 96 -22.80 -5.52 -6.68
N ILE A 97 -23.37 -5.36 -5.48
CA ILE A 97 -24.76 -5.75 -5.21
C ILE A 97 -25.77 -4.79 -5.87
N LEU A 98 -25.48 -3.49 -5.89
CA LEU A 98 -26.33 -2.48 -6.55
C LEU A 98 -26.19 -2.48 -8.07
N ALA A 99 -25.02 -2.84 -8.60
CA ALA A 99 -24.78 -2.90 -10.04
C ALA A 99 -25.37 -4.18 -10.66
N SER A 100 -25.77 -5.13 -9.81
CA SER A 100 -26.19 -6.44 -10.28
C SER A 100 -27.62 -6.39 -10.86
N PRO A 101 -27.88 -7.04 -12.01
CA PRO A 101 -29.16 -6.91 -12.72
C PRO A 101 -30.38 -7.45 -11.96
N GLN A 102 -30.22 -8.18 -10.86
CA GLN A 102 -31.32 -8.83 -10.16
C GLN A 102 -32.26 -7.82 -9.48
N PHE A 103 -31.81 -6.58 -9.26
CA PHE A 103 -32.67 -5.53 -8.71
C PHE A 103 -33.50 -4.79 -9.78
N GLY A 104 -33.21 -4.97 -11.08
CA GLY A 104 -33.97 -4.31 -12.16
C GLY A 104 -33.90 -2.77 -12.15
N ILE A 105 -33.06 -2.18 -11.28
CA ILE A 105 -32.88 -0.73 -11.17
C ILE A 105 -31.64 -0.36 -11.97
N HIS A 106 -31.82 0.26 -13.13
CA HIS A 106 -30.72 0.89 -13.88
C HIS A 106 -30.34 2.22 -13.22
N ILE A 107 -29.69 2.11 -12.06
CA ILE A 107 -29.11 3.26 -11.39
C ILE A 107 -27.87 3.68 -12.20
N SER A 108 -27.73 4.98 -12.46
CA SER A 108 -26.56 5.51 -13.16
C SER A 108 -25.27 5.18 -12.40
N PHE A 109 -24.20 4.83 -13.13
CA PHE A 109 -22.87 4.55 -12.59
C PHE A 109 -22.40 5.61 -11.57
N TRP A 110 -22.62 6.88 -11.89
CA TRP A 110 -22.24 8.00 -11.03
C TRP A 110 -22.96 7.97 -9.67
N LEU A 111 -24.25 7.63 -9.68
CA LEU A 111 -25.04 7.56 -8.46
C LEU A 111 -24.62 6.34 -7.61
N LEU A 112 -24.37 5.19 -8.25
CA LEU A 112 -23.80 4.02 -7.56
C LEU A 112 -22.48 4.36 -6.86
N LEU A 113 -21.62 5.13 -7.53
CA LEU A 113 -20.33 5.52 -6.98
C LEU A 113 -20.50 6.37 -5.72
N PHE A 114 -21.41 7.34 -5.73
CA PHE A 114 -21.71 8.14 -4.53
C PHE A 114 -22.34 7.33 -3.41
N VAL A 115 -23.26 6.41 -3.73
CA VAL A 115 -23.89 5.54 -2.74
C VAL A 115 -22.87 4.58 -2.10
N ALA A 116 -22.04 3.92 -2.92
CA ALA A 116 -20.98 3.05 -2.42
C ALA A 116 -19.96 3.82 -1.57
N ALA A 117 -19.59 5.04 -1.97
CA ALA A 117 -18.72 5.91 -1.21
C ALA A 117 -19.35 6.33 0.14
N PHE A 118 -20.64 6.65 0.15
CA PHE A 118 -21.37 7.01 1.36
C PHE A 118 -21.44 5.84 2.35
N VAL A 119 -21.75 4.63 1.87
CA VAL A 119 -21.76 3.42 2.70
C VAL A 119 -20.35 3.14 3.26
N ALA A 120 -19.32 3.20 2.43
CA ALA A 120 -17.94 3.05 2.89
C ALA A 120 -17.56 4.10 3.95
N ALA A 121 -17.96 5.36 3.78
CA ALA A 121 -17.71 6.45 4.73
C ALA A 121 -18.43 6.27 6.07
N MET A 122 -19.67 5.77 6.06
CA MET A 122 -20.41 5.44 7.28
C MET A 122 -19.68 4.36 8.10
N PHE A 123 -19.32 3.24 7.46
CA PHE A 123 -18.54 2.18 8.13
C PHE A 123 -17.14 2.64 8.54
N GLY A 124 -16.51 3.49 7.72
CA GLY A 124 -15.23 4.14 8.02
C GLY A 124 -15.27 5.02 9.24
N THR A 125 -16.33 5.80 9.43
CA THR A 125 -16.48 6.68 10.59
C THR A 125 -16.69 5.86 11.87
N VAL A 126 -17.51 4.80 11.80
CA VAL A 126 -17.78 3.92 12.95
C VAL A 126 -16.52 3.15 13.39
N ARG A 127 -15.74 2.60 12.44
CA ARG A 127 -14.49 1.86 12.74
C ARG A 127 -13.30 2.78 13.01
N GLY A 128 -13.27 3.97 12.41
CA GLY A 128 -12.18 4.94 12.55
C GLY A 128 -12.23 5.74 13.85
N ALA A 129 -13.43 6.07 14.35
CA ALA A 129 -13.63 6.82 15.59
C ALA A 129 -12.87 6.25 16.82
N PRO A 130 -12.84 4.92 17.10
CA PRO A 130 -12.09 4.40 18.23
C PRO A 130 -10.58 4.56 18.08
N THR A 131 -10.01 4.53 16.87
CA THR A 131 -8.55 4.60 16.67
C THR A 131 -7.93 5.94 17.07
N VAL A 132 -8.70 7.02 17.06
CA VAL A 132 -8.25 8.36 17.45
C VAL A 132 -8.05 8.47 18.97
N ARG A 133 -8.72 7.63 19.76
CA ARG A 133 -8.68 7.70 21.24
C ARG A 133 -7.50 6.95 21.87
N LEU A 134 -6.87 5.99 21.17
CA LEU A 134 -5.85 5.12 21.79
C LEU A 134 -4.43 5.71 21.88
N ARG A 135 -4.09 6.82 21.20
CA ARG A 135 -2.73 7.39 21.27
C ARG A 135 -2.49 8.26 22.51
N GLY A 136 -3.55 8.79 23.13
CA GLY A 136 -3.46 9.58 24.36
C GLY A 136 -3.35 8.73 25.62
N ASP A 137 -4.23 7.74 25.79
CA ASP A 137 -4.33 6.97 27.04
C ASP A 137 -3.18 5.95 27.24
N TYR A 138 -2.62 5.42 26.16
CA TYR A 138 -1.50 4.47 26.24
C TYR A 138 -0.21 5.11 26.79
N LEU A 139 -0.01 6.40 26.52
CA LEU A 139 1.16 7.16 26.94
C LEU A 139 1.11 7.49 28.44
N ALA A 140 -0.10 7.64 28.99
CA ALA A 140 -0.31 7.84 30.43
C ALA A 140 -0.15 6.53 31.23
N ILE A 141 -0.60 5.39 30.69
CA ILE A 141 -0.49 4.07 31.35
C ILE A 141 0.97 3.64 31.53
N VAL A 142 1.84 3.87 30.54
CA VAL A 142 3.25 3.45 30.61
C VAL A 142 4.05 4.25 31.66
N THR A 143 3.62 5.47 32.00
CA THR A 143 4.25 6.28 33.05
C THR A 143 3.77 5.87 34.45
N LEU A 144 2.47 5.64 34.64
CA LEU A 144 1.94 5.22 35.95
C LEU A 144 2.41 3.81 36.34
N GLY A 145 2.39 2.86 35.41
CA GLY A 145 2.84 1.48 35.66
C GLY A 145 4.33 1.35 36.02
N GLY A 146 5.18 2.28 35.55
CA GLY A 146 6.59 2.35 35.91
C GLY A 146 6.85 2.96 37.30
N SER A 147 6.02 3.92 37.74
CA SER A 147 6.16 4.57 39.04
C SER A 147 5.68 3.73 40.23
N SER A 148 4.84 2.71 40.00
CA SER A 148 4.33 1.83 41.06
C SER A 148 5.19 0.56 41.29
N ALA A 149 6.24 0.34 40.50
CA ALA A 149 6.99 -0.91 40.48
C ALA A 149 8.28 -0.93 41.31
N THR A 150 8.50 0.02 42.23
CA THR A 150 9.59 -0.12 43.21
C THR A 150 9.17 -1.04 44.36
N PRO A 151 9.80 -2.21 44.55
CA PRO A 151 9.69 -2.95 45.80
C PRO A 151 10.43 -2.12 46.85
N ARG A 152 9.69 -1.57 47.82
CA ARG A 152 10.29 -0.95 49.00
C ARG A 152 10.80 -2.08 49.90
N SER A 153 11.96 -2.66 49.58
CA SER A 153 12.75 -3.39 50.57
C SER A 153 13.58 -2.36 51.34
N SER A 154 13.04 -1.88 52.46
CA SER A 154 13.86 -1.21 53.46
C SER A 154 14.60 -2.28 54.27
N PRO A 155 15.95 -2.28 54.31
CA PRO A 155 16.69 -2.98 55.34
C PRO A 155 16.73 -2.10 56.59
N VAL A 156 15.89 -2.38 57.58
CA VAL A 156 16.05 -1.79 58.92
C VAL A 156 15.65 -2.81 59.99
N ALA A 157 16.62 -3.06 60.88
CA ALA A 157 16.63 -3.86 62.10
C ALA A 157 16.80 -5.38 61.94
#